data_AF-A0AA39PMS6-F1
#
_entry.id   AF-A0AA39PMS6-F1
#
_cell.length_a   1.000
_cell.length_b   1.000
_cell.length_c   1.000
_cell.angle_alpha   90.00
_cell.angle_beta   90.00
_cell.angle_gamma   90.00
#
_symmetry.space_group_name_H-M   'P 1'
#
loop_
_entity.id
_entity.type
_entity.pdbx_description
1 polymer ?
#
loop_
_entity_poly.entity_id
_entity_poly.type
_entity_poly.pdbx_seq_one_letter_code
_entity_poly.pdbx_strand_id
1 'polypeptide(L)'
;HQQQKPITRFTTYNSFFSIQKEDDKSLTDLYSHITGSMTEIWNLHPAQFALSQLDKELQCMPLIWALPRPEYNNFVTSLFFL
;
A
#
# COMPACT_ATOMS: atom_id res chain seq x y z
N HIS A 1 -0.50 -12.98 16.67
CA HIS A 1 -0.96 -13.31 15.30
C HIS A 1 -1.93 -12.30 14.64
N GLN A 2 -2.25 -11.14 15.24
CA GLN A 2 -3.16 -10.15 14.61
C GLN A 2 -2.49 -8.89 14.05
N GLN A 3 -1.21 -8.65 14.34
CA GLN A 3 -0.50 -7.42 13.95
C GLN A 3 0.02 -7.41 12.50
N GLN A 4 0.05 -8.56 11.80
CA GLN A 4 0.54 -8.61 10.42
C GLN A 4 -0.42 -7.93 9.42
N LYS A 5 -1.74 -8.01 9.65
CA LYS A 5 -2.74 -7.53 8.67
C LYS A 5 -2.65 -6.03 8.34
N PRO A 6 -2.51 -5.09 9.30
CA PRO A 6 -2.41 -3.67 8.98
C PRO A 6 -1.14 -3.30 8.22
N ILE A 7 -0.02 -3.96 8.57
CA ILE A 7 1.29 -3.73 7.93
C ILE A 7 1.27 -4.26 6.50
N THR A 8 0.74 -5.48 6.30
CA THR A 8 0.53 -6.06 4.97
C THR A 8 -0.34 -5.16 4.09
N ARG A 9 -1.40 -4.55 4.63
CA ARG A 9 -2.21 -3.60 3.84
C ARG A 9 -1.40 -2.37 3.42
N PHE A 10 -0.68 -1.75 4.34
CA PHE A 10 0.15 -0.59 4.03
C PHE A 10 1.18 -0.89 2.94
N THR A 11 1.90 -2.00 3.02
CA THR A 11 2.88 -2.38 2.00
C THR A 11 2.22 -2.69 0.66
N THR A 12 1.04 -3.33 0.63
CA THR A 12 0.26 -3.54 -0.60
C THR A 12 -0.15 -2.23 -1.25
N TYR A 13 -0.67 -1.26 -0.50
CA TYR A 13 -1.00 0.05 -1.05
C TYR A 13 0.23 0.81 -1.55
N ASN A 14 1.35 0.75 -0.82
CA ASN A 14 2.59 1.40 -1.25
C ASN A 14 3.08 0.82 -2.59
N SER A 15 3.02 -0.50 -2.75
CA SER A 15 3.34 -1.17 -4.02
C SER A 15 2.35 -0.77 -5.11
N PHE A 16 1.05 -0.72 -4.82
CA PHE A 16 0.01 -0.29 -5.75
C PHE A 16 0.25 1.12 -6.29
N PHE A 17 0.53 2.09 -5.41
CA PHE A 17 0.81 3.47 -5.83
C PHE A 17 2.18 3.64 -6.50
N SER A 18 3.08 2.65 -6.36
CA SER A 18 4.37 2.62 -7.05
C SER A 18 4.29 1.98 -8.44
N ILE A 19 3.13 1.44 -8.84
CA ILE A 19 2.95 0.87 -10.19
C ILE A 19 3.16 1.96 -11.23
N GLN A 20 4.09 1.71 -12.15
CA GLN A 20 4.37 2.57 -13.29
C GLN A 20 4.44 1.72 -14.56
N LYS A 21 4.20 2.34 -15.71
CA LYS A 21 4.34 1.64 -17.00
C LYS A 21 5.82 1.38 -17.24
N GLU A 22 6.21 0.11 -17.30
CA GLU A 22 7.55 -0.30 -17.74
C GLU A 22 7.65 -0.19 -19.27
N ASP A 23 8.87 0.05 -19.79
CA ASP A 23 9.09 0.30 -21.22
C ASP A 23 8.74 -0.91 -22.09
N ASP A 24 8.93 -2.11 -21.57
CA ASP A 24 8.67 -3.41 -22.20
C ASP A 24 7.22 -3.89 -22.05
N LYS A 25 6.40 -3.25 -21.21
CA LYS A 25 5.01 -3.64 -20.95
C LYS A 25 4.01 -2.84 -21.78
N SER A 26 2.99 -3.55 -22.27
CA SER A 26 1.85 -2.93 -22.95
C SER A 26 0.92 -2.23 -21.96
N LEU A 27 0.04 -1.36 -22.47
CA LEU A 27 -1.01 -0.74 -21.64
C LEU A 27 -2.00 -1.78 -21.08
N THR A 28 -2.23 -2.87 -21.80
CA THR A 28 -3.09 -3.97 -21.34
C THR A 28 -2.45 -4.72 -20.17
N ASP A 29 -1.14 -4.93 -20.20
CA ASP A 29 -0.40 -5.55 -19.09
C ASP A 29 -0.42 -4.66 -17.86
N LEU A 30 -0.21 -3.35 -18.04
CA LEU A 30 -0.33 -2.37 -16.97
C LEU A 30 -1.73 -2.38 -16.35
N TYR A 31 -2.78 -2.34 -17.17
CA TYR A 31 -4.16 -2.39 -16.70
C TYR A 31 -4.43 -3.68 -15.91
N SER A 32 -4.00 -4.82 -16.44
CA SER A 32 -4.16 -6.12 -15.78
C SER A 32 -3.46 -6.14 -14.42
N HIS A 33 -2.24 -5.61 -14.33
CA HIS A 33 -1.50 -5.48 -13.07
C HIS A 33 -2.24 -4.59 -12.05
N ILE A 34 -2.72 -3.42 -12.46
CA ILE A 34 -3.49 -2.51 -11.60
C ILE A 34 -4.75 -3.20 -11.06
N THR A 35 -5.51 -3.90 -11.92
CA THR A 35 -6.73 -4.60 -11.50
C THR A 35 -6.45 -5.77 -10.56
N GLY A 36 -5.37 -6.52 -10.80
CA GLY A 36 -4.91 -7.59 -9.92
C GLY A 36 -4.54 -7.06 -8.54
N SER A 37 -3.69 -6.03 -8.48
CA SER A 37 -3.30 -5.41 -7.21
C SER A 37 -4.46 -4.78 -6.45
N MET A 38 -5.46 -4.22 -7.15
CA MET A 38 -6.68 -3.73 -6.50
C MET A 38 -7.50 -4.87 -5.87
N THR A 39 -7.55 -6.02 -6.53
CA THR A 39 -8.21 -7.23 -5.99
C THR A 39 -7.49 -7.73 -4.74
N GLU A 40 -6.17 -7.69 -4.71
CA GLU A 40 -5.37 -8.01 -3.51
C GLU A 40 -5.69 -7.07 -2.34
N ILE A 41 -5.80 -5.76 -2.59
CA ILE A 41 -6.19 -4.78 -1.57
C ILE A 41 -7.56 -5.14 -0.99
N TRP A 42 -8.54 -5.45 -1.84
CA TRP A 42 -9.87 -5.85 -1.39
C TRP A 42 -9.86 -7.13 -0.55
N ASN A 43 -9.03 -8.11 -0.91
CA ASN A 43 -8.92 -9.35 -0.15
C ASN A 43 -8.32 -9.15 1.25
N LEU A 44 -7.56 -8.07 1.46
CA LEU A 44 -6.98 -7.74 2.76
C LEU A 44 -7.94 -6.93 3.65
N HIS A 45 -9.01 -6.37 3.08
CA HIS A 45 -9.99 -5.61 3.83
C HIS A 45 -10.78 -6.53 4.79
N PRO A 46 -11.10 -6.05 6.01
CA PRO A 46 -12.03 -6.75 6.88
C PRO A 46 -13.43 -6.82 6.26
N ALA A 47 -14.23 -7.80 6.65
CA ALA A 47 -15.59 -8.01 6.13
C ALA A 47 -16.51 -6.78 6.26
N GLN A 48 -16.23 -5.87 7.20
CA GLN A 48 -16.94 -4.62 7.40
C GLN A 48 -16.02 -3.42 7.14
N PHE A 49 -15.42 -3.38 5.96
CA PHE A 49 -14.59 -2.24 5.57
C PHE A 49 -15.46 -1.05 5.14
N ALA A 50 -15.33 0.06 5.87
CA ALA A 50 -16.09 1.28 5.62
C ALA A 50 -15.22 2.36 4.99
N LEU A 51 -15.82 3.30 4.26
CA LEU A 51 -15.12 4.46 3.68
C LEU A 51 -14.30 5.24 4.71
N SER A 52 -14.80 5.39 5.94
CA SER A 52 -14.06 6.06 7.01
C SER A 52 -12.78 5.33 7.45
N GLN A 53 -12.68 4.02 7.20
CA GLN A 53 -11.44 3.27 7.42
C GLN A 53 -10.47 3.47 6.26
N LEU A 54 -10.97 3.55 5.03
CA LEU A 54 -10.17 3.93 3.86
C LEU A 54 -9.56 5.32 4.03
N ASP A 55 -10.35 6.31 4.48
CA ASP A 55 -9.87 7.68 4.71
C ASP A 55 -8.74 7.71 5.76
N LYS A 56 -8.85 6.90 6.81
CA LYS A 56 -7.80 6.75 7.83
C LYS A 56 -6.54 6.11 7.27
N GLU A 57 -6.67 5.03 6.50
CA GLU A 57 -5.52 4.38 5.86
C GLU A 57 -4.83 5.34 4.87
N LEU A 58 -5.62 6.08 4.09
CA LEU A 58 -5.14 7.09 3.14
C LEU A 58 -4.47 8.28 3.85
N GLN A 59 -4.91 8.68 5.04
CA GLN A 59 -4.26 9.74 5.82
C GLN A 59 -2.91 9.28 6.40
N CYS A 60 -2.79 8.02 6.83
CA CYS A 60 -1.56 7.48 7.39
C CYS A 60 -0.42 7.35 6.36
N MET A 61 -0.73 7.04 5.10
CA MET A 61 0.28 6.91 4.04
C MET A 61 1.12 8.16 3.77
N PRO A 62 0.53 9.33 3.47
CA PRO A 62 1.29 10.55 3.26
C PRO A 62 2.00 10.98 4.53
N LEU A 63 1.47 10.69 5.72
CA LEU A 63 2.17 10.95 6.98
C LEU A 63 3.51 10.20 7.02
N ILE A 64 3.53 8.90 6.68
CA ILE A 64 4.75 8.08 6.64
C ILE A 64 5.70 8.58 5.53
N TRP A 65 5.16 9.01 4.39
CA TRP A 65 5.95 9.53 3.28
C TRP A 65 6.53 10.92 3.55
N ALA A 66 5.85 11.75 4.35
CA ALA A 66 6.26 13.10 4.71
C ALA A 66 7.38 13.13 5.76
N LEU A 67 7.68 12.01 6.43
CA LEU A 67 8.75 11.96 7.42
C LEU A 67 10.14 12.13 6.76
N PRO A 68 10.99 13.04 7.25
CA PRO A 68 12.36 13.20 6.76
C PRO A 68 13.14 11.89 6.85
N ARG A 69 13.52 11.35 5.69
CA ARG A 69 14.26 10.08 5.61
C ARG A 69 15.54 10.08 6.48
N PRO A 70 16.38 11.12 6.52
CA PRO A 70 17.60 11.09 7.34
C PRO A 70 17.37 10.83 8.83
N GLU A 71 16.25 11.29 9.36
CA GLU A 71 15.92 11.22 10.80
C GLU A 71 15.05 10.00 11.14
N TYR A 72 14.16 9.60 10.23
CA TYR A 72 13.13 8.58 10.47
C TYR A 72 13.33 7.29 9.66
N ASN A 73 14.48 7.12 8.98
CA ASN A 73 14.71 5.96 8.10
C ASN A 73 14.44 4.62 8.78
N ASN A 74 14.93 4.42 10.00
CA ASN A 74 14.77 3.17 10.74
C ASN A 74 13.31 2.87 11.08
N PHE A 75 12.54 3.91 11.42
CA PHE A 75 11.10 3.80 11.69
C PHE A 75 10.31 3.50 10.42
N VAL A 76 10.58 4.22 9.33
CA VAL A 76 9.93 3.94 8.04
C VAL A 76 10.26 2.53 7.58
N THR A 77 11.54 2.13 7.67
CA THR A 77 12.01 0.79 7.27
C THR A 77 11.34 -0.30 8.10
N SER A 78 11.23 -0.16 9.43
CA SER A 78 10.56 -1.18 10.25
C SER A 78 9.10 -1.36 9.87
N LEU A 79 8.39 -0.30 9.49
CA LEU A 79 7.00 -0.39 9.00
C LEU A 79 6.86 -1.18 7.70
N PHE A 80 7.90 -1.28 6.87
CA PHE A 80 7.87 -2.09 5.64
C PHE A 80 8.32 -3.54 5.84
N PHE A 81 9.04 -3.86 6.93
CA PHE A 81 9.69 -5.16 7.15
C PHE A 81 9.17 -5.96 8.37
N LEU A 82 8.12 -5.48 9.05
CA LEU A 82 7.44 -6.16 10.19
C LEU A 82 6.31 -7.08 9.73
#